data_AF-A0A7U9SN63-F1
#
_entry.id   AF-A0A7U9SN63-F1
#
_cell.length_a   1.000
_cell.length_b   1.000
_cell.length_c   1.000
_cell.angle_alpha   90.00
_cell.angle_beta   90.00
_cell.angle_gamma   90.00
#
_symmetry.space_group_name_H-M   'P 1'
#
loop_
_entity.id
_entity.type
_entity.pdbx_description
1 polymer ?
#
loop_
_entity_poly.entity_id
_entity_poly.type
_entity_poly.pdbx_seq_one_letter_code
_entity_poly.pdbx_strand_id
1 'polypeptide(L)'
;MKVLKRLCYLLMALLVCSCGLIILCAAKPEVTEAIAQFLYPEQAAGRELPEPNLAAGAAGSMTDNILLGTGERPGPEGEGSYSLPDAETAGAGGLAGESGGVAAKAGDAGLSENISPEYVPPSQSDIHVPEKVSGRNGYRQVQEEGEQIGEDAAKLLQNQIGPGETGEGLNFDVVYYPYYSMMDDTGKRLYRQIYANANALIGAFSPVEEISAAQLKNVFYAVFNDHPELFWLETAYFCKYTKSGRCVEIDLRFNRTAQDLEGEKALFNENANGILAQVNALGNQYEKEKLIHNLLIDKVSYDLGAEMNQSAYSALVNGRSVCAGYTRAYQYLMQQAGIPCYYCTGYAGENHAWNIVMLEDGFYNVDTTWDDTEGGNYDYFNRTDQDYADTHVRQELSVYLPSCNGQQYRGLEQPGEEGLRSLEELGMPPESVLYSISEYYDDCYRQITEAGRGTYEFYNVIEGEALLEEWKETYQGNGYKQGYAQDAMTAVGATACEMSLDFEELQGGRYLVIHSVDIQ
;
A
#
# COMPACT_ATOMS: atom_id res chain seq x y z
N MET A 1 -11.96 52.82 2.86
CA MET A 1 -10.82 53.47 2.15
C MET A 1 -9.61 53.83 3.04
N LYS A 2 -9.77 54.45 4.24
CA LYS A 2 -8.61 54.81 5.10
C LYS A 2 -7.85 53.60 5.69
N VAL A 3 -8.56 52.52 6.01
CA VAL A 3 -7.97 51.27 6.53
C VAL A 3 -7.16 50.54 5.46
N LEU A 4 -7.71 50.43 4.24
CA LEU A 4 -7.03 49.78 3.12
C LEU A 4 -5.72 50.49 2.73
N LYS A 5 -5.70 51.84 2.75
CA LYS A 5 -4.46 52.59 2.53
C LYS A 5 -3.41 52.33 3.60
N ARG A 6 -3.81 52.23 4.87
CA ARG A 6 -2.89 51.89 5.97
C ARG A 6 -2.31 50.48 5.82
N LEU A 7 -3.12 49.53 5.40
CA LEU A 7 -2.68 48.16 5.13
C LEU A 7 -1.68 48.10 3.96
N CYS A 8 -1.95 48.82 2.86
CA CYS A 8 -1.01 48.90 1.74
C CYS A 8 0.32 49.54 2.12
N TYR A 9 0.33 50.58 2.95
CA TYR A 9 1.58 51.18 3.45
C TYR A 9 2.34 50.23 4.37
N LEU A 10 1.64 49.43 5.17
CA LEU A 10 2.26 48.45 6.07
C LEU A 10 2.89 47.28 5.30
N LEU A 11 2.21 46.80 4.26
CA LEU A 11 2.74 45.79 3.33
C LEU A 11 3.94 46.31 2.53
N MET A 12 3.90 47.55 2.03
CA MET A 12 5.07 48.15 1.37
C MET A 12 6.25 48.31 2.33
N ALA A 13 6.00 48.72 3.59
CA ALA A 13 7.06 48.84 4.58
C ALA A 13 7.69 47.47 4.90
N LEU A 14 6.89 46.42 5.04
CA LEU A 14 7.36 45.04 5.23
C LEU A 14 8.21 44.56 4.05
N LEU A 15 7.78 44.84 2.81
CA LEU A 15 8.52 44.47 1.60
C LEU A 15 9.87 45.19 1.51
N VAL A 16 9.92 46.48 1.87
CA VAL A 16 11.19 47.24 1.88
C VAL A 16 12.12 46.71 2.96
N CYS A 17 11.59 46.37 4.14
CA CYS A 17 12.38 45.76 5.21
C CYS A 17 12.91 44.37 4.84
N SER A 18 12.10 43.52 4.18
CA SER A 18 12.55 42.19 3.76
C SER A 18 13.61 42.26 2.67
N CYS A 19 13.45 43.15 1.68
CA CYS A 19 14.49 43.38 0.68
C CYS A 19 15.78 43.93 1.30
N GLY A 20 15.67 44.83 2.28
CA GLY A 20 16.83 45.34 3.02
C GLY A 20 17.56 44.26 3.81
N LEU A 21 16.81 43.33 4.44
CA LEU A 21 17.37 42.20 5.16
C LEU A 21 18.08 41.23 4.23
N ILE A 22 17.49 40.91 3.06
CA ILE A 22 18.11 40.04 2.05
C ILE A 22 19.44 40.63 1.56
N ILE A 23 19.48 41.93 1.27
CA ILE A 23 20.72 42.62 0.85
C ILE A 23 21.75 42.60 1.99
N LEU A 24 21.33 42.78 3.24
CA LEU A 24 22.21 42.73 4.41
C LEU A 24 22.80 41.33 4.61
N CYS A 25 21.99 40.27 4.47
CA CYS A 25 22.43 38.88 4.54
C CYS A 25 23.40 38.53 3.39
N ALA A 26 23.15 39.05 2.18
CA ALA A 26 24.06 38.85 1.04
C ALA A 26 25.39 39.59 1.20
N ALA A 27 25.39 40.78 1.82
CA ALA A 27 26.60 41.59 2.00
C ALA A 27 27.40 41.22 3.26
N LYS A 28 26.78 40.60 4.26
CA LYS A 28 27.40 40.23 5.53
C LYS A 28 27.06 38.78 5.92
N PRO A 29 27.93 37.82 5.56
CA PRO A 29 27.75 36.40 5.89
C PRO A 29 27.58 36.14 7.39
N GLU A 30 28.23 36.93 8.24
CA GLU A 30 28.12 36.88 9.71
C GLU A 30 26.68 37.11 10.21
N VAL A 31 25.91 37.97 9.53
CA VAL A 31 24.51 38.24 9.87
C VAL A 31 23.62 37.07 9.47
N THR A 32 23.90 36.46 8.31
CA THR A 32 23.22 35.26 7.83
C THR A 32 23.41 34.10 8.80
N GLU A 33 24.63 33.90 9.30
CA GLU A 33 24.93 32.84 10.26
C GLU A 33 24.27 33.08 11.62
N ALA A 34 24.27 34.31 12.13
CA ALA A 34 23.57 34.66 13.38
C ALA A 34 22.04 34.48 13.28
N ILE A 35 21.44 34.81 12.13
CA ILE A 35 20.01 34.59 11.87
C ILE A 35 19.72 33.08 11.76
N ALA A 36 20.58 32.32 11.09
CA ALA A 36 20.44 30.87 10.97
C ALA A 36 20.54 30.16 12.33
N GLN A 37 21.48 30.56 13.19
CA GLN A 37 21.61 30.00 14.55
C GLN A 37 20.40 30.33 15.44
N PHE A 38 19.78 31.50 15.26
CA PHE A 38 18.57 31.86 16.00
C PHE A 38 17.33 31.10 15.51
N LEU A 39 17.19 30.90 14.20
CA LEU A 39 16.04 30.21 13.59
C LEU A 39 16.14 28.68 13.67
N TYR A 40 17.36 28.15 13.64
CA TYR A 40 17.65 26.71 13.57
C TYR A 40 18.71 26.29 14.62
N PRO A 41 18.41 26.41 15.92
CA PRO A 41 19.39 26.17 16.98
C PRO A 41 19.91 24.72 17.06
N GLU A 42 19.17 23.74 16.52
CA GLU A 42 19.56 22.31 16.57
C GLU A 42 20.55 21.87 15.47
N GLN A 43 20.69 22.62 14.37
CA GLN A 43 21.58 22.26 13.26
C GLN A 43 23.07 22.64 13.50
N ALA A 44 23.37 23.47 14.49
CA ALA A 44 24.74 23.91 14.78
C ALA A 44 25.58 22.88 15.55
N ALA A 45 24.97 21.81 16.10
CA ALA A 45 25.65 20.83 16.94
C ALA A 45 26.25 19.62 16.19
N GLY A 46 26.14 19.55 14.85
CA GLY A 46 26.38 18.32 14.10
C GLY A 46 27.31 18.44 12.89
N ARG A 47 28.42 19.17 12.96
CA ARG A 47 29.44 19.18 11.88
C ARG A 47 30.86 19.03 12.42
N GLU A 48 31.33 17.79 12.49
CA GLU A 48 32.74 17.45 12.24
C GLU A 48 32.79 16.67 10.93
N LEU A 49 33.56 17.16 9.95
CA LEU A 49 33.86 16.47 8.69
C LEU A 49 35.16 15.66 8.88
N PRO A 50 35.25 14.39 8.46
CA PRO A 50 36.51 13.66 8.55
C PRO A 50 37.44 13.96 7.37
N GLU A 51 38.72 14.21 7.67
CA GLU A 51 39.80 14.29 6.68
C GLU A 51 40.16 12.91 6.10
N PRO A 52 40.73 12.84 4.88
CA PRO A 52 41.08 11.57 4.25
C PRO A 52 42.47 11.10 4.72
N ASN A 53 42.58 9.86 5.20
CA ASN A 53 43.88 9.29 5.54
C ASN A 53 44.28 8.10 4.65
N LEU A 54 45.51 8.21 4.14
CA LEU A 54 46.25 7.25 3.34
C LEU A 54 46.90 6.19 4.26
N ALA A 55 46.76 4.93 3.81
CA ALA A 55 47.71 3.82 3.95
C ALA A 55 48.10 3.21 5.33
N ALA A 56 47.90 1.89 5.37
CA ALA A 56 48.81 0.84 5.85
C ALA A 56 48.95 0.54 7.36
N GLY A 57 48.59 -0.69 7.72
CA GLY A 57 49.51 -1.59 8.43
C GLY A 57 49.14 -2.06 9.84
N ALA A 58 48.98 -3.40 9.94
CA ALA A 58 49.32 -4.28 11.07
C ALA A 58 48.39 -4.40 12.30
N ALA A 59 47.81 -5.59 12.42
CA ALA A 59 47.76 -6.53 13.56
C ALA A 59 47.62 -5.99 15.01
N GLY A 60 46.59 -6.51 15.70
CA GLY A 60 46.52 -6.49 17.17
C GLY A 60 45.22 -7.09 17.71
N SER A 61 45.32 -8.26 18.32
CA SER A 61 44.30 -8.97 19.11
C SER A 61 44.23 -8.42 20.55
N MET A 62 43.05 -8.51 21.19
CA MET A 62 42.72 -8.74 22.64
C MET A 62 41.43 -7.97 23.02
N THR A 63 40.29 -8.65 23.24
CA THR A 63 39.77 -9.15 24.54
C THR A 63 39.64 -8.09 25.66
N ASP A 64 38.40 -7.71 26.01
CA ASP A 64 37.79 -7.96 27.34
C ASP A 64 36.46 -7.19 27.52
N ASN A 65 35.34 -7.94 27.45
CA ASN A 65 34.41 -8.28 28.53
C ASN A 65 33.85 -7.23 29.53
N ILE A 66 32.56 -7.45 29.89
CA ILE A 66 31.77 -7.01 31.09
C ILE A 66 31.12 -5.60 30.97
N LEU A 67 29.82 -5.33 31.22
CA LEU A 67 28.92 -5.75 32.31
C LEU A 67 27.42 -5.61 31.96
N LEU A 68 26.63 -6.57 32.43
CA LEU A 68 25.16 -6.57 32.53
C LEU A 68 24.61 -5.47 33.45
N GLY A 69 23.45 -4.91 33.08
CA GLY A 69 22.65 -4.03 33.93
C GLY A 69 21.16 -4.25 33.70
N THR A 70 20.56 -5.10 34.53
CA THR A 70 19.12 -5.33 34.69
C THR A 70 18.43 -4.08 35.28
N GLY A 71 17.27 -3.70 34.75
CA GLY A 71 16.40 -2.68 35.34
C GLY A 71 14.96 -2.84 34.88
N GLU A 72 14.12 -3.33 35.79
CA GLU A 72 12.71 -3.65 35.64
C GLU A 72 11.81 -2.44 35.31
N ARG A 73 10.71 -2.74 34.61
CA ARG A 73 9.51 -1.89 34.43
C ARG A 73 8.81 -1.60 35.76
N PRO A 74 7.98 -0.55 35.79
CA PRO A 74 6.64 -0.67 36.35
C PRO A 74 5.55 -0.29 35.32
N GLY A 75 4.45 -1.05 35.34
CA GLY A 75 3.24 -0.86 34.55
C GLY A 75 2.30 0.23 35.08
N PRO A 76 1.12 0.39 34.43
CA PRO A 76 0.38 1.65 34.39
C PRO A 76 -0.79 1.73 35.37
N GLU A 77 -1.14 2.95 35.79
CA GLU A 77 -2.44 3.29 36.37
C GLU A 77 -2.95 4.61 35.75
N GLY A 78 -4.24 4.66 35.40
CA GLY A 78 -4.95 5.94 35.22
C GLY A 78 -5.93 5.99 34.07
N GLU A 79 -7.15 5.51 34.31
CA GLU A 79 -8.34 5.76 33.49
C GLU A 79 -8.62 7.26 33.29
N GLY A 80 -9.03 7.64 32.08
CA GLY A 80 -9.49 8.98 31.76
C GLY A 80 -10.27 9.00 30.45
N SER A 81 -11.59 8.88 30.54
CA SER A 81 -12.52 8.98 29.42
C SER A 81 -12.60 10.42 28.90
N TYR A 82 -12.41 10.59 27.59
CA TYR A 82 -12.73 11.84 26.89
C TYR A 82 -13.59 11.53 25.67
N SER A 83 -14.87 11.89 25.78
CA SER A 83 -15.81 11.98 24.66
C SER A 83 -15.62 13.32 23.96
N LEU A 84 -15.55 13.31 22.62
CA LEU A 84 -15.64 14.52 21.79
C LEU A 84 -16.86 14.42 20.85
N PRO A 85 -17.50 15.56 20.53
CA PRO A 85 -18.89 15.61 20.10
C PRO A 85 -19.09 15.45 18.59
N ASP A 86 -20.31 15.01 18.25
CA ASP A 86 -20.89 14.89 16.92
C ASP A 86 -20.70 16.15 16.06
N ALA A 87 -20.19 15.97 14.85
CA ALA A 87 -20.26 16.96 13.78
C ALA A 87 -21.23 16.47 12.71
N GLU A 88 -22.39 17.12 12.67
CA GLU A 88 -23.44 16.96 11.68
C GLU A 88 -22.91 17.16 10.24
N THR A 89 -23.02 16.12 9.42
CA THR A 89 -22.90 16.22 7.97
C THR A 89 -24.13 16.91 7.37
N ALA A 90 -23.95 18.13 6.89
CA ALA A 90 -24.92 18.82 6.04
C ALA A 90 -24.94 18.18 4.63
N GLY A 91 -26.14 17.81 4.19
CA GLY A 91 -26.37 16.99 3.00
C GLY A 91 -26.16 17.69 1.65
N ALA A 92 -25.75 16.88 0.67
CA ALA A 92 -25.96 17.12 -0.75
C ALA A 92 -26.93 16.05 -1.27
N GLY A 93 -28.12 16.50 -1.71
CA GLY A 93 -29.24 15.65 -2.07
C GLY A 93 -29.01 14.85 -3.37
N GLY A 94 -29.23 13.55 -3.28
CA GLY A 94 -29.37 12.66 -4.42
C GLY A 94 -30.72 12.85 -5.13
N LEU A 95 -30.69 12.92 -6.46
CA LEU A 95 -31.88 12.78 -7.30
C LEU A 95 -32.04 11.31 -7.67
N ALA A 96 -32.98 10.65 -6.99
CA ALA A 96 -33.53 9.37 -7.41
C ALA A 96 -34.62 9.60 -8.46
N GLY A 97 -34.57 8.82 -9.55
CA GLY A 97 -35.60 8.74 -10.56
C GLY A 97 -35.50 7.41 -11.30
N GLU A 98 -36.26 6.43 -10.84
CA GLU A 98 -36.40 5.12 -11.47
C GLU A 98 -37.16 5.21 -12.80
N SER A 99 -36.62 4.60 -13.87
CA SER A 99 -37.42 3.83 -14.83
C SER A 99 -36.53 2.84 -15.58
N GLY A 100 -37.00 1.59 -15.67
CA GLY A 100 -36.22 0.43 -16.09
C GLY A 100 -35.71 0.46 -17.53
N GLY A 101 -34.43 0.13 -17.64
CA GLY A 101 -33.66 -0.22 -18.83
C GLY A 101 -32.25 -0.54 -18.34
N VAL A 102 -31.68 -1.67 -18.74
CA VAL A 102 -30.42 -2.23 -18.23
C VAL A 102 -29.33 -1.15 -18.11
N ALA A 103 -29.05 -0.70 -16.89
CA ALA A 103 -28.04 0.30 -16.60
C ALA A 103 -26.67 -0.38 -16.59
N ALA A 104 -25.76 0.05 -17.47
CA ALA A 104 -24.33 -0.23 -17.32
C ALA A 104 -23.90 0.22 -15.91
N LYS A 105 -23.20 -0.64 -15.16
CA LYS A 105 -22.71 -0.28 -13.82
C LYS A 105 -21.76 0.91 -14.00
N ALA A 106 -21.94 1.96 -13.21
CA ALA A 106 -21.19 3.23 -13.36
C ALA A 106 -19.65 3.11 -13.28
N GLY A 107 -19.10 1.94 -12.88
CA GLY A 107 -17.67 1.65 -12.87
C GLY A 107 -17.06 1.20 -14.21
N ASP A 108 -17.87 0.76 -15.18
CA ASP A 108 -17.38 0.17 -16.43
C ASP A 108 -17.15 1.21 -17.56
N ALA A 109 -17.32 2.51 -17.27
CA ALA A 109 -17.31 3.56 -18.28
C ALA A 109 -15.94 3.64 -19.00
N GLY A 110 -15.92 3.40 -20.31
CA GLY A 110 -14.71 3.50 -21.13
C GLY A 110 -13.82 2.25 -21.10
N LEU A 111 -14.28 1.17 -20.48
CA LEU A 111 -13.65 -0.14 -20.55
C LEU A 111 -14.05 -0.85 -21.84
N SER A 112 -13.14 -1.66 -22.38
CA SER A 112 -13.44 -2.51 -23.53
C SER A 112 -14.42 -3.63 -23.16
N GLU A 113 -15.27 -4.05 -24.11
CA GLU A 113 -16.36 -5.02 -23.88
C GLU A 113 -15.89 -6.39 -23.38
N ASN A 114 -14.60 -6.69 -23.52
CA ASN A 114 -14.02 -7.99 -23.23
C ASN A 114 -13.44 -8.08 -21.81
N ILE A 115 -13.49 -6.99 -21.05
CA ILE A 115 -12.91 -6.91 -19.71
C ILE A 115 -13.90 -7.44 -18.69
N SER A 116 -13.47 -8.48 -17.96
CA SER A 116 -14.20 -9.04 -16.83
C SER A 116 -13.22 -9.32 -15.69
N PRO A 117 -13.58 -9.05 -14.44
CA PRO A 117 -12.70 -9.30 -13.31
C PRO A 117 -12.53 -10.81 -13.08
N GLU A 118 -11.28 -11.27 -13.01
CA GLU A 118 -10.94 -12.64 -12.58
C GLU A 118 -10.79 -12.73 -11.04
N TYR A 119 -10.53 -11.58 -10.41
CA TYR A 119 -10.40 -11.42 -8.97
C TYR A 119 -11.74 -11.62 -8.26
N VAL A 120 -11.74 -12.42 -7.18
CA VAL A 120 -12.89 -12.63 -6.31
C VAL A 120 -12.70 -11.79 -5.05
N PRO A 121 -13.45 -10.69 -4.87
CA PRO A 121 -13.25 -9.82 -3.72
C PRO A 121 -13.74 -10.47 -2.42
N PRO A 122 -12.97 -10.37 -1.31
CA PRO A 122 -13.49 -10.68 0.02
C PRO A 122 -14.57 -9.65 0.42
N SER A 123 -15.38 -10.00 1.42
CA SER A 123 -16.31 -9.02 1.98
C SER A 123 -15.53 -7.95 2.76
N GLN A 124 -15.84 -6.68 2.53
CA GLN A 124 -15.20 -5.59 3.26
C GLN A 124 -15.45 -5.66 4.77
N SER A 125 -16.54 -6.31 5.22
CA SER A 125 -16.82 -6.56 6.64
C SER A 125 -15.83 -7.50 7.32
N ASP A 126 -15.12 -8.30 6.52
CA ASP A 126 -14.25 -9.36 7.00
C ASP A 126 -12.79 -8.87 7.07
N ILE A 127 -12.54 -7.63 6.65
CA ILE A 127 -11.23 -6.98 6.67
C ILE A 127 -10.85 -6.61 8.10
N HIS A 128 -9.75 -7.18 8.59
CA HIS A 128 -9.14 -6.94 9.88
C HIS A 128 -7.70 -6.44 9.70
N VAL A 129 -7.45 -5.16 9.99
CA VAL A 129 -6.11 -4.57 9.89
C VAL A 129 -5.31 -4.86 11.17
N PRO A 130 -4.14 -5.53 11.09
CA PRO A 130 -3.30 -5.75 12.26
C PRO A 130 -2.80 -4.45 12.89
N GLU A 131 -2.68 -4.43 14.22
CA GLU A 131 -2.27 -3.24 14.98
C GLU A 131 -0.92 -2.67 14.50
N LYS A 132 0.03 -3.55 14.16
CA LYS A 132 1.39 -3.18 13.70
C LYS A 132 1.43 -2.30 12.44
N VAL A 133 0.41 -2.41 11.58
CA VAL A 133 0.32 -1.67 10.30
C VAL A 133 -0.81 -0.64 10.31
N SER A 134 -1.53 -0.51 11.43
CA SER A 134 -2.64 0.42 11.57
C SER A 134 -2.19 1.86 11.30
N GLY A 135 -2.89 2.56 10.41
CA GLY A 135 -2.59 3.94 10.04
C GLY A 135 -1.41 4.10 9.06
N ARG A 136 -0.79 3.01 8.59
CA ARG A 136 0.23 3.02 7.53
C ARG A 136 -0.39 3.00 6.12
N ASN A 137 -1.40 3.83 5.90
CA ASN A 137 -2.12 3.99 4.64
C ASN A 137 -1.78 5.33 3.97
N GLY A 138 -2.76 6.08 3.45
CA GLY A 138 -2.57 7.44 2.94
C GLY A 138 -2.71 7.61 1.43
N TYR A 139 -3.22 6.61 0.71
CA TYR A 139 -3.54 6.74 -0.71
C TYR A 139 -4.72 7.72 -0.91
N ARG A 140 -4.53 8.68 -1.82
CA ARG A 140 -5.57 9.60 -2.28
C ARG A 140 -6.05 9.18 -3.66
N GLN A 141 -7.34 8.91 -3.76
CA GLN A 141 -8.00 8.64 -5.04
C GLN A 141 -7.93 9.85 -5.98
N VAL A 142 -8.06 9.57 -7.28
CA VAL A 142 -8.12 10.60 -8.32
C VAL A 142 -9.23 11.61 -8.01
N GLN A 143 -8.84 12.89 -7.95
CA GLN A 143 -9.76 14.00 -7.68
C GLN A 143 -10.17 14.66 -8.99
N GLU A 144 -11.44 14.50 -9.32
CA GLU A 144 -12.08 15.19 -10.44
C GLU A 144 -12.67 16.51 -9.95
N GLU A 145 -12.16 17.63 -10.46
CA GLU A 145 -12.79 18.94 -10.34
C GLU A 145 -13.41 19.33 -11.67
N GLY A 146 -14.57 19.98 -11.68
CA GLY A 146 -15.16 20.38 -12.94
C GLY A 146 -16.18 21.51 -12.89
N GLU A 147 -16.40 22.12 -14.05
CA GLU A 147 -17.38 23.17 -14.27
C GLU A 147 -18.30 22.80 -15.44
N GLN A 148 -19.61 22.86 -15.20
CA GLN A 148 -20.60 22.72 -16.25
C GLN A 148 -20.80 24.06 -16.99
N ILE A 149 -20.61 24.05 -18.30
CA ILE A 149 -20.76 25.23 -19.17
C ILE A 149 -21.88 25.08 -20.19
N GLY A 150 -22.37 26.21 -20.70
CA GLY A 150 -23.37 26.24 -21.79
C GLY A 150 -22.77 25.89 -23.15
N GLU A 151 -23.60 25.42 -24.08
CA GLU A 151 -23.17 25.02 -25.43
C GLU A 151 -22.48 26.14 -26.22
N ASP A 152 -22.93 27.38 -26.08
CA ASP A 152 -22.30 28.52 -26.75
C ASP A 152 -20.90 28.80 -26.19
N ALA A 153 -20.72 28.67 -24.87
CA ALA A 153 -19.41 28.78 -24.22
C ALA A 153 -18.49 27.62 -24.64
N ALA A 154 -19.02 26.40 -24.73
CA ALA A 154 -18.29 25.22 -25.19
C ALA A 154 -17.79 25.37 -26.64
N LYS A 155 -18.61 25.91 -27.54
CA LYS A 155 -18.18 26.20 -28.93
C LYS A 155 -17.11 27.27 -29.00
N LEU A 156 -17.22 28.32 -28.19
CA LEU A 156 -16.20 29.36 -28.12
C LEU A 156 -14.88 28.79 -27.61
N LEU A 157 -14.94 27.94 -26.59
CA LEU A 157 -13.78 27.29 -25.99
C LEU A 157 -13.07 26.36 -27.00
N GLN A 158 -13.81 25.53 -27.73
CA GLN A 158 -13.25 24.67 -28.79
C GLN A 158 -12.53 25.44 -29.91
N ASN A 159 -12.83 26.73 -30.11
CA ASN A 159 -12.12 27.57 -31.07
C ASN A 159 -10.85 28.22 -30.47
N GLN A 160 -10.68 28.17 -29.14
CA GLN A 160 -9.58 28.80 -28.41
C GLN A 160 -8.52 27.79 -27.98
N ILE A 161 -8.94 26.61 -27.53
CA ILE A 161 -8.05 25.54 -27.09
C ILE A 161 -8.04 24.41 -28.12
N GLY A 162 -6.85 24.02 -28.54
CA GLY A 162 -6.63 22.86 -29.41
C GLY A 162 -6.45 21.58 -28.59
N PRO A 163 -6.21 20.44 -29.26
CA PRO A 163 -5.97 19.17 -28.57
C PRO A 163 -4.59 19.05 -27.89
N GLY A 164 -3.72 20.06 -28.02
CA GLY A 164 -2.33 19.94 -27.58
C GLY A 164 -1.63 18.78 -28.30
N GLU A 165 -0.78 18.05 -27.58
CA GLU A 165 -0.13 16.84 -28.09
C GLU A 165 -1.10 15.65 -28.08
N THR A 166 -1.34 15.02 -29.23
CA THR A 166 -2.33 13.94 -29.34
C THR A 166 -1.81 12.59 -28.86
N GLY A 167 -0.49 12.42 -28.76
CA GLY A 167 0.15 11.13 -28.49
C GLY A 167 -0.05 10.11 -29.62
N GLU A 168 -0.40 10.57 -30.83
CA GLU A 168 -0.50 9.70 -32.00
C GLU A 168 0.86 9.01 -32.26
N GLY A 169 0.82 7.70 -32.49
CA GLY A 169 2.03 6.89 -32.68
C GLY A 169 2.64 6.33 -31.39
N LEU A 170 2.22 6.77 -30.21
CA LEU A 170 2.58 6.11 -28.95
C LEU A 170 1.94 4.72 -28.87
N ASN A 171 2.70 3.76 -28.34
CA ASN A 171 2.23 2.40 -28.09
C ASN A 171 2.75 1.94 -26.73
N PHE A 172 1.88 1.29 -25.97
CA PHE A 172 2.16 0.82 -24.62
C PHE A 172 2.05 -0.71 -24.61
N ASP A 173 3.09 -1.38 -24.12
CA ASP A 173 3.10 -2.83 -23.96
C ASP A 173 2.05 -3.25 -22.92
N VAL A 174 1.06 -4.03 -23.35
CA VAL A 174 -0.06 -4.46 -22.49
C VAL A 174 0.39 -5.27 -21.28
N VAL A 175 1.61 -5.82 -21.31
CA VAL A 175 2.21 -6.52 -20.17
C VAL A 175 2.66 -5.54 -19.08
N TYR A 176 3.05 -4.31 -19.42
CA TYR A 176 3.52 -3.31 -18.45
C TYR A 176 2.48 -2.25 -18.10
N TYR A 177 1.51 -2.03 -19.00
CA TYR A 177 0.49 -0.99 -18.90
C TYR A 177 -0.91 -1.64 -18.92
N PRO A 178 -1.29 -2.34 -17.84
CA PRO A 178 -2.54 -3.10 -17.79
C PRO A 178 -3.77 -2.18 -17.89
N TYR A 179 -3.73 -0.97 -17.31
CA TYR A 179 -4.89 -0.09 -17.33
C TYR A 179 -5.14 0.48 -18.72
N TYR A 180 -4.08 0.80 -19.48
CA TYR A 180 -4.19 1.10 -20.91
C TYR A 180 -4.87 -0.04 -21.68
N SER A 181 -4.50 -1.29 -21.39
CA SER A 181 -5.08 -2.46 -22.04
C SER A 181 -6.59 -2.59 -21.80
N MET A 182 -7.06 -2.22 -20.60
CA MET A 182 -8.47 -2.26 -20.21
C MET A 182 -9.36 -1.28 -21.00
N MET A 183 -8.79 -0.16 -21.46
CA MET A 183 -9.54 0.91 -22.12
C MET A 183 -10.08 0.50 -23.50
N ASP A 184 -11.26 1.01 -23.85
CA ASP A 184 -11.78 0.97 -25.21
C ASP A 184 -10.95 1.83 -26.19
N ASP A 185 -11.25 1.78 -27.49
CA ASP A 185 -10.49 2.50 -28.51
C ASP A 185 -10.46 4.02 -28.30
N THR A 186 -11.56 4.59 -27.80
CA THR A 186 -11.68 6.02 -27.47
C THR A 186 -10.82 6.36 -26.25
N GLY A 187 -10.93 5.56 -25.19
CA GLY A 187 -10.14 5.68 -23.98
C GLY A 187 -8.64 5.55 -24.27
N LYS A 188 -8.22 4.63 -25.13
CA LYS A 188 -6.81 4.48 -25.56
C LYS A 188 -6.27 5.69 -26.30
N ARG A 189 -7.09 6.36 -27.13
CA ARG A 189 -6.68 7.59 -27.81
C ARG A 189 -6.53 8.75 -26.82
N LEU A 190 -7.46 8.88 -25.89
CA LEU A 190 -7.38 9.92 -24.88
C LEU A 190 -6.28 9.67 -23.85
N TYR A 191 -6.02 8.42 -23.48
CA TYR A 191 -4.89 8.00 -22.64
C TYR A 191 -3.57 8.54 -23.22
N ARG A 192 -3.34 8.29 -24.52
CA ARG A 192 -2.17 8.77 -25.25
C ARG A 192 -2.07 10.29 -25.27
N GLN A 193 -3.20 10.97 -25.46
CA GLN A 193 -3.28 12.42 -25.42
C GLN A 193 -2.91 12.98 -24.04
N ILE A 194 -3.46 12.42 -22.95
CA ILE A 194 -3.16 12.85 -21.58
C ILE A 194 -1.67 12.63 -21.28
N TYR A 195 -1.15 11.43 -21.58
CA TYR A 195 0.28 11.13 -21.40
C TYR A 195 1.19 12.09 -22.18
N ALA A 196 0.87 12.39 -23.44
CA ALA A 196 1.67 13.29 -24.27
C ALA A 196 1.62 14.74 -23.78
N ASN A 197 0.44 15.25 -23.41
CA ASN A 197 0.30 16.60 -22.84
C ASN A 197 0.95 16.71 -21.46
N ALA A 198 0.89 15.68 -20.62
CA ALA A 198 1.62 15.65 -19.36
C ALA A 198 3.13 15.79 -19.58
N ASN A 199 3.71 15.06 -20.54
CA ASN A 199 5.13 15.19 -20.90
C ASN A 199 5.48 16.56 -21.49
N ALA A 200 4.57 17.18 -22.24
CA ALA A 200 4.76 18.51 -22.83
C ALA A 200 4.43 19.67 -21.86
N LEU A 201 3.99 19.37 -20.63
CA LEU A 201 3.49 20.35 -19.65
C LEU A 201 2.35 21.23 -20.19
N ILE A 202 1.53 20.66 -21.07
CA ILE A 202 0.32 21.32 -21.57
C ILE A 202 -0.83 20.96 -20.63
N GLY A 203 -1.20 21.92 -19.78
CA GLY A 203 -2.29 21.74 -18.80
C GLY A 203 -3.66 21.65 -19.48
N ALA A 204 -4.08 22.74 -20.12
CA ALA A 204 -5.41 22.87 -20.72
C ALA A 204 -5.44 22.50 -22.22
N PHE A 205 -6.27 21.52 -22.58
CA PHE A 205 -6.47 21.08 -23.97
C PHE A 205 -7.88 20.50 -24.19
N SER A 206 -8.33 20.46 -25.45
CA SER A 206 -9.58 19.80 -25.82
C SER A 206 -9.37 18.30 -26.07
N PRO A 207 -10.29 17.42 -25.64
CA PRO A 207 -10.17 15.99 -25.93
C PRO A 207 -10.24 15.73 -27.44
N VAL A 208 -9.39 14.82 -27.95
CA VAL A 208 -9.40 14.42 -29.38
C VAL A 208 -10.66 13.67 -29.79
N GLU A 209 -11.37 13.11 -28.82
CA GLU A 209 -12.59 12.32 -29.00
C GLU A 209 -13.70 12.83 -28.08
N GLU A 210 -14.94 12.58 -28.47
CA GLU A 210 -16.07 12.83 -27.58
C GLU A 210 -16.03 11.86 -26.40
N ILE A 211 -16.03 12.39 -25.18
CA ILE A 211 -15.94 11.60 -23.95
C ILE A 211 -16.84 12.16 -22.84
N SER A 212 -17.42 11.27 -22.04
CA SER A 212 -18.14 11.64 -20.81
C SER A 212 -17.20 11.86 -19.62
N ALA A 213 -17.69 12.54 -18.59
CA ALA A 213 -16.94 12.73 -17.34
C ALA A 213 -16.48 11.38 -16.71
N ALA A 214 -17.37 10.39 -16.66
CA ALA A 214 -17.06 9.07 -16.08
C ALA A 214 -15.96 8.33 -16.86
N GLN A 215 -16.02 8.37 -18.20
CA GLN A 215 -14.97 7.78 -19.04
C GLN A 215 -13.64 8.54 -18.87
N LEU A 216 -13.67 9.88 -18.82
CA LEU A 216 -12.46 10.69 -18.61
C LEU A 216 -11.78 10.35 -17.28
N LYS A 217 -12.56 10.19 -16.20
CA LYS A 217 -12.02 9.80 -14.89
C LYS A 217 -11.26 8.47 -14.97
N ASN A 218 -11.84 7.46 -15.63
CA ASN A 218 -11.21 6.15 -15.80
C ASN A 218 -9.96 6.22 -16.68
N VAL A 219 -9.97 7.03 -17.75
CA VAL A 219 -8.78 7.24 -18.60
C VAL A 219 -7.66 7.96 -17.84
N PHE A 220 -7.99 9.00 -17.06
CA PHE A 220 -7.00 9.70 -16.24
C PHE A 220 -6.42 8.77 -15.17
N TYR A 221 -7.27 8.00 -14.49
CA TYR A 221 -6.84 6.98 -13.53
C TYR A 221 -5.90 5.97 -14.19
N ALA A 222 -6.23 5.50 -15.40
CA ALA A 222 -5.39 4.56 -16.13
C ALA A 222 -4.00 5.15 -16.42
N VAL A 223 -3.91 6.37 -16.96
CA VAL A 223 -2.61 7.02 -17.22
C VAL A 223 -1.83 7.20 -15.92
N PHE A 224 -2.48 7.71 -14.88
CA PHE A 224 -1.81 8.03 -13.63
C PHE A 224 -1.27 6.76 -12.94
N ASN A 225 -1.98 5.63 -12.99
CA ASN A 225 -1.57 4.39 -12.31
C ASN A 225 -0.63 3.51 -13.14
N ASP A 226 -0.64 3.65 -14.46
CA ASP A 226 0.31 2.96 -15.34
C ASP A 226 1.69 3.63 -15.37
N HIS A 227 1.77 4.95 -15.12
CA HIS A 227 2.97 5.76 -15.35
C HIS A 227 3.54 6.41 -14.07
N PRO A 228 4.21 5.65 -13.18
CA PRO A 228 4.83 6.19 -11.97
C PRO A 228 5.96 7.21 -12.24
N GLU A 229 6.52 7.23 -13.45
CA GLU A 229 7.53 8.18 -13.90
C GLU A 229 6.99 9.61 -14.09
N LEU A 230 5.67 9.80 -14.26
CA LEU A 230 5.03 11.11 -14.40
C LEU A 230 4.89 11.83 -13.05
N PHE A 231 5.95 11.87 -12.24
CA PHE A 231 5.90 12.38 -10.87
C PHE A 231 5.57 13.87 -10.76
N TRP A 232 5.58 14.62 -11.86
CA TRP A 232 5.18 16.03 -11.93
C TRP A 232 3.67 16.23 -12.10
N LEU A 233 2.94 15.18 -12.51
CA LEU A 233 1.49 15.18 -12.63
C LEU A 233 0.85 14.93 -11.25
N GLU A 234 -0.16 15.71 -10.90
CA GLU A 234 -0.89 15.56 -9.64
C GLU A 234 -2.00 14.50 -9.75
N THR A 235 -2.46 13.98 -8.61
CA THR A 235 -3.61 13.06 -8.51
C THR A 235 -4.96 13.74 -8.82
N ALA A 236 -4.96 14.91 -9.46
CA ALA A 236 -6.13 15.75 -9.68
C ALA A 236 -6.10 16.38 -11.06
N TYR A 237 -7.27 16.58 -11.64
CA TYR A 237 -7.45 17.36 -12.86
C TYR A 237 -8.70 18.22 -12.75
N PHE A 238 -8.72 19.29 -13.52
CA PHE A 238 -9.92 20.08 -13.74
C PHE A 238 -10.45 19.82 -15.15
N CYS A 239 -11.76 19.99 -15.34
CA CYS A 239 -12.38 19.78 -16.64
C CYS A 239 -13.64 20.61 -16.80
N LYS A 240 -13.96 20.95 -18.05
CA LYS A 240 -15.23 21.60 -18.40
C LYS A 240 -16.10 20.65 -19.19
N TYR A 241 -17.37 20.59 -18.81
CA TYR A 241 -18.37 19.73 -19.44
C TYR A 241 -19.57 20.52 -19.92
N THR A 242 -20.21 20.08 -21.00
CA THR A 242 -21.50 20.63 -21.42
C THR A 242 -22.64 20.10 -20.56
N LYS A 243 -23.86 20.64 -20.76
CA LYS A 243 -25.07 20.12 -20.11
C LYS A 243 -25.38 18.66 -20.44
N SER A 244 -24.89 18.14 -21.57
CA SER A 244 -25.05 16.74 -21.95
C SER A 244 -24.00 15.81 -21.32
N GLY A 245 -23.10 16.34 -20.47
CA GLY A 245 -22.04 15.57 -19.82
C GLY A 245 -20.80 15.33 -20.70
N ARG A 246 -20.71 15.97 -21.88
CA ARG A 246 -19.58 15.86 -22.79
C ARG A 246 -18.43 16.75 -22.35
N CYS A 247 -17.23 16.18 -22.22
CA CYS A 247 -16.01 16.94 -21.93
C CYS A 247 -15.59 17.80 -23.11
N VAL A 248 -15.17 19.03 -22.83
CA VAL A 248 -14.70 19.99 -23.85
C VAL A 248 -13.35 20.62 -23.53
N GLU A 249 -12.91 20.53 -22.27
CA GLU A 249 -11.58 20.93 -21.82
C GLU A 249 -11.14 20.01 -20.69
N ILE A 250 -9.89 19.58 -20.77
CA ILE A 250 -9.15 18.88 -19.72
C ILE A 250 -8.02 19.82 -19.31
N ASP A 251 -7.85 20.05 -18.01
CA ASP A 251 -6.81 20.88 -17.42
C ASP A 251 -6.02 20.05 -16.38
N LEU A 252 -4.85 19.55 -16.80
CA LEU A 252 -3.96 18.76 -15.94
C LEU A 252 -3.33 19.65 -14.86
N ARG A 253 -3.27 19.13 -13.63
CA ARG A 253 -2.57 19.80 -12.54
C ARG A 253 -1.14 19.28 -12.44
N PHE A 254 -0.19 20.21 -12.33
CA PHE A 254 1.23 19.90 -12.16
C PHE A 254 1.75 20.46 -10.85
N ASN A 255 2.68 19.73 -10.23
CA ASN A 255 3.31 20.14 -8.98
C ASN A 255 4.58 20.97 -9.21
N ARG A 256 5.29 21.32 -8.13
CA ARG A 256 6.47 22.18 -8.18
C ARG A 256 7.58 21.67 -9.10
N THR A 257 7.70 20.36 -9.30
CA THR A 257 8.78 19.79 -10.12
C THR A 257 8.64 20.14 -11.60
N ALA A 258 7.44 20.51 -12.07
CA ALA A 258 7.23 21.01 -13.43
C ALA A 258 7.95 22.34 -13.71
N GLN A 259 8.40 23.07 -12.67
CA GLN A 259 9.13 24.33 -12.84
C GLN A 259 10.58 24.13 -13.32
N ASP A 260 11.19 22.98 -12.98
CA ASP A 260 12.52 22.56 -13.43
C ASP A 260 12.52 21.06 -13.76
N LEU A 261 11.65 20.67 -14.68
CA LEU A 261 11.35 19.27 -14.93
C LEU A 261 12.59 18.44 -15.31
N GLU A 262 13.49 19.01 -16.10
CA GLU A 262 14.70 18.31 -16.55
C GLU A 262 15.69 18.07 -15.40
N GLY A 263 15.87 19.05 -14.51
CA GLY A 263 16.68 18.89 -13.31
C GLY A 263 16.08 17.85 -12.36
N GLU A 264 14.77 17.89 -12.16
CA GLU A 264 14.06 16.97 -11.28
C GLU A 264 14.03 15.54 -11.84
N LYS A 265 13.91 15.38 -13.16
CA LYS A 265 14.06 14.08 -13.82
C LYS A 265 15.47 13.53 -13.67
N ALA A 266 16.50 14.37 -13.76
CA ALA A 266 17.88 13.94 -13.56
C ALA A 266 18.09 13.41 -12.13
N LEU A 267 17.58 14.12 -11.12
CA LEU A 267 17.67 13.71 -9.72
C LEU A 267 16.88 12.41 -9.43
N PHE A 268 15.67 12.31 -9.99
CA PHE A 268 14.86 11.09 -9.90
C PHE A 268 15.58 9.88 -10.51
N ASN A 269 16.10 10.04 -11.74
CA ASN A 269 16.83 8.99 -12.44
C ASN A 269 18.14 8.62 -11.73
N GLU A 270 18.87 9.58 -11.17
CA GLU A 270 20.09 9.32 -10.38
C GLU A 270 19.79 8.42 -9.18
N ASN A 271 18.76 8.75 -8.40
CA ASN A 271 18.36 7.96 -7.24
C ASN A 271 17.87 6.56 -7.62
N ALA A 272 17.05 6.44 -8.67
CA ALA A 272 16.60 5.15 -9.17
C ALA A 272 17.75 4.29 -9.71
N ASN A 273 18.67 4.89 -10.47
CA ASN A 273 19.82 4.19 -11.03
C ASN A 273 20.79 3.69 -9.96
N GLY A 274 20.89 4.36 -8.81
CA GLY A 274 21.66 3.87 -7.66
C GLY A 274 21.17 2.52 -7.12
N ILE A 275 19.84 2.30 -7.13
CA ILE A 275 19.22 1.02 -6.78
C ILE A 275 19.38 0.03 -7.94
N LEU A 276 19.01 0.45 -9.15
CA LEU A 276 19.00 -0.42 -10.35
C LEU A 276 20.39 -0.95 -10.72
N ALA A 277 21.47 -0.23 -10.40
CA ALA A 277 22.84 -0.70 -10.62
C ALA A 277 23.15 -1.98 -9.83
N GLN A 278 22.61 -2.11 -8.61
CA GLN A 278 22.77 -3.31 -7.77
C GLN A 278 21.86 -4.44 -8.27
N VAL A 279 20.62 -4.10 -8.62
CA VAL A 279 19.60 -5.04 -9.10
C VAL A 279 20.00 -5.67 -10.44
N ASN A 280 20.54 -4.90 -11.37
CA ASN A 280 20.90 -5.39 -12.70
C ASN A 280 22.11 -6.35 -12.69
N ALA A 281 22.82 -6.47 -11.58
CA ALA A 281 23.86 -7.48 -11.41
C ALA A 281 23.30 -8.89 -11.11
N LEU A 282 22.01 -8.99 -10.76
CA LEU A 282 21.35 -10.24 -10.39
C LEU A 282 20.75 -10.95 -11.61
N GLY A 283 20.74 -12.29 -11.55
CA GLY A 283 20.36 -13.14 -12.67
C GLY A 283 18.88 -13.50 -12.74
N ASN A 284 18.23 -13.73 -11.59
CA ASN A 284 16.83 -14.16 -11.53
C ASN A 284 15.88 -13.02 -11.09
N GLN A 285 14.61 -13.12 -11.48
CA GLN A 285 13.61 -12.06 -11.24
C GLN A 285 13.28 -11.88 -9.76
N TYR A 286 13.20 -12.98 -9.00
CA TYR A 286 12.88 -12.94 -7.58
C TYR A 286 13.98 -12.26 -6.73
N GLU A 287 15.26 -12.51 -6.98
CA GLU A 287 16.36 -11.83 -6.30
C GLU A 287 16.34 -10.32 -6.60
N LYS A 288 16.00 -9.94 -7.84
CA LYS A 288 15.85 -8.54 -8.23
C LYS A 288 14.70 -7.88 -7.47
N GLU A 289 13.55 -8.53 -7.46
CA GLU A 289 12.37 -8.09 -6.73
C GLU A 289 12.68 -7.88 -5.25
N LYS A 290 13.18 -8.93 -4.58
CA LYS A 290 13.52 -8.90 -3.15
C LYS A 290 14.57 -7.82 -2.83
N LEU A 291 15.56 -7.62 -3.70
CA LEU A 291 16.54 -6.55 -3.49
C LEU A 291 15.91 -5.16 -3.63
N ILE A 292 15.03 -4.94 -4.63
CA ILE A 292 14.29 -3.68 -4.78
C ILE A 292 13.44 -3.42 -3.54
N HIS A 293 12.70 -4.43 -3.09
CA HIS A 293 11.87 -4.39 -1.89
C HIS A 293 12.67 -3.92 -0.68
N ASN A 294 13.78 -4.61 -0.38
CA ASN A 294 14.61 -4.32 0.79
C ASN A 294 15.25 -2.93 0.72
N LEU A 295 15.80 -2.55 -0.45
CA LEU A 295 16.44 -1.24 -0.62
C LEU A 295 15.42 -0.10 -0.51
N LEU A 296 14.17 -0.31 -0.93
CA LEU A 296 13.14 0.70 -0.81
C LEU A 296 12.72 0.90 0.65
N ILE A 297 12.48 -0.19 1.38
CA ILE A 297 12.15 -0.14 2.82
C ILE A 297 13.27 0.51 3.63
N ASP A 298 14.53 0.15 3.38
CA ASP A 298 15.67 0.75 4.09
C ASP A 298 15.84 2.26 3.81
N LYS A 299 15.47 2.71 2.61
CA LYS A 299 15.69 4.09 2.15
C LYS A 299 14.56 5.06 2.49
N VAL A 300 13.34 4.57 2.68
CA VAL A 300 12.14 5.41 2.77
C VAL A 300 11.58 5.38 4.18
N SER A 301 11.22 6.54 4.72
CA SER A 301 10.48 6.64 5.97
C SER A 301 9.01 6.98 5.74
N TYR A 302 8.11 6.28 6.43
CA TYR A 302 6.69 6.58 6.35
C TYR A 302 6.35 7.91 7.03
N ASP A 303 5.69 8.81 6.30
CA ASP A 303 5.35 10.16 6.74
C ASP A 303 4.09 10.69 6.02
N LEU A 304 2.97 10.80 6.75
CA LEU A 304 1.71 11.37 6.27
C LEU A 304 1.84 12.83 5.78
N GLY A 305 2.79 13.58 6.34
CA GLY A 305 3.06 14.98 6.00
C GLY A 305 4.06 15.18 4.86
N ALA A 306 4.59 14.09 4.28
CA ALA A 306 5.58 14.17 3.22
C ALA A 306 5.05 14.94 1.99
N GLU A 307 5.89 15.83 1.46
CA GLU A 307 5.59 16.53 0.22
C GLU A 307 5.55 15.53 -0.96
N MET A 308 4.58 15.68 -1.87
CA MET A 308 4.41 14.83 -3.04
C MET A 308 4.21 13.34 -2.71
N ASN A 309 3.70 13.01 -1.53
CA ASN A 309 3.53 11.64 -1.01
C ASN A 309 2.64 10.69 -1.85
N GLN A 310 2.06 11.18 -2.95
CA GLN A 310 1.30 10.37 -3.93
C GLN A 310 2.10 10.03 -5.19
N SER A 311 3.40 10.34 -5.21
CA SER A 311 4.30 10.15 -6.34
C SER A 311 5.52 9.33 -5.97
N ALA A 312 6.10 8.62 -6.95
CA ALA A 312 7.38 7.90 -6.76
C ALA A 312 8.52 8.84 -6.31
N TYR A 313 8.45 10.13 -6.66
CA TYR A 313 9.48 11.11 -6.33
C TYR A 313 9.62 11.32 -4.82
N SER A 314 8.52 11.26 -4.05
CA SER A 314 8.58 11.38 -2.59
C SER A 314 9.40 10.25 -1.93
N ALA A 315 9.26 9.02 -2.41
CA ALA A 315 10.07 7.89 -1.95
C ALA A 315 11.50 7.94 -2.53
N LEU A 316 11.66 8.04 -3.85
CA LEU A 316 12.97 7.92 -4.50
C LEU A 316 13.88 9.13 -4.26
N VAL A 317 13.33 10.34 -4.15
CA VAL A 317 14.13 11.56 -3.98
C VAL A 317 14.01 12.13 -2.57
N ASN A 318 12.79 12.32 -2.04
CA ASN A 318 12.61 12.93 -0.72
C ASN A 318 12.92 11.96 0.44
N GLY A 319 12.98 10.63 0.17
CA GLY A 319 13.24 9.58 1.17
C GLY A 319 12.13 9.42 2.20
N ARG A 320 10.94 9.98 1.95
CA ARG A 320 9.79 9.89 2.87
C ARG A 320 8.48 9.97 2.12
N SER A 321 7.51 9.14 2.48
CA SER A 321 6.25 9.03 1.74
C SER A 321 5.14 8.35 2.55
N VAL A 322 3.94 8.27 1.97
CA VAL A 322 2.88 7.33 2.37
C VAL A 322 2.77 6.18 1.37
N CYS A 323 1.81 5.27 1.55
CA CYS A 323 1.69 4.05 0.76
C CYS A 323 1.72 4.28 -0.76
N ALA A 324 1.06 5.33 -1.26
CA ALA A 324 1.06 5.67 -2.67
C ALA A 324 2.46 5.90 -3.26
N GLY A 325 3.35 6.63 -2.58
CA GLY A 325 4.71 6.86 -3.08
C GLY A 325 5.64 5.66 -2.93
N TYR A 326 5.47 4.81 -1.89
CA TYR A 326 6.17 3.52 -1.79
C TYR A 326 5.82 2.64 -3.00
N THR A 327 4.51 2.43 -3.20
CA THR A 327 3.96 1.57 -4.25
C THR A 327 4.33 2.05 -5.67
N ARG A 328 4.39 3.37 -5.91
CA ARG A 328 4.85 3.92 -7.20
C ARG A 328 6.37 3.80 -7.40
N ALA A 329 7.16 4.00 -6.36
CA ALA A 329 8.60 3.84 -6.45
C ALA A 329 8.97 2.37 -6.72
N TYR A 330 8.31 1.44 -6.02
CA TYR A 330 8.46 0.01 -6.26
C TYR A 330 8.06 -0.36 -7.69
N GLN A 331 6.87 0.08 -8.14
CA GLN A 331 6.41 -0.10 -9.51
C GLN A 331 7.45 0.37 -10.53
N TYR A 332 7.94 1.61 -10.39
CA TYR A 332 8.91 2.17 -11.31
C TYR A 332 10.21 1.33 -11.35
N LEU A 333 10.78 1.00 -10.20
CA LEU A 333 12.02 0.22 -10.11
C LEU A 333 11.87 -1.18 -10.71
N MET A 334 10.75 -1.86 -10.43
CA MET A 334 10.45 -3.19 -10.98
C MET A 334 10.32 -3.16 -12.50
N GLN A 335 9.60 -2.18 -13.05
CA GLN A 335 9.47 -2.02 -14.49
C GLN A 335 10.81 -1.69 -15.15
N GLN A 336 11.64 -0.84 -14.55
CA GLN A 336 13.01 -0.57 -15.03
C GLN A 336 13.93 -1.81 -14.95
N ALA A 337 13.66 -2.75 -14.04
CA ALA A 337 14.35 -4.04 -13.94
C ALA A 337 13.82 -5.10 -14.93
N GLY A 338 12.80 -4.76 -15.73
CA GLY A 338 12.18 -5.64 -16.71
C GLY A 338 11.20 -6.65 -16.10
N ILE A 339 10.60 -6.32 -14.96
CA ILE A 339 9.60 -7.14 -14.27
C ILE A 339 8.27 -6.39 -14.28
N PRO A 340 7.19 -6.96 -14.86
CA PRO A 340 5.89 -6.32 -14.83
C PRO A 340 5.39 -6.14 -13.40
N CYS A 341 5.03 -4.91 -13.06
CA CYS A 341 4.55 -4.53 -11.74
C CYS A 341 3.46 -3.47 -11.90
N TYR A 342 2.33 -3.70 -11.25
CA TYR A 342 1.12 -2.90 -11.37
C TYR A 342 0.86 -2.16 -10.06
N TYR A 343 0.35 -0.93 -10.17
CA TYR A 343 -0.10 -0.14 -9.03
C TYR A 343 -1.54 -0.52 -8.69
N CYS A 344 -1.76 -1.28 -7.62
CA CYS A 344 -3.08 -1.71 -7.17
C CYS A 344 -3.63 -0.75 -6.11
N THR A 345 -4.90 -0.39 -6.21
CA THR A 345 -5.61 0.45 -5.23
C THR A 345 -6.78 -0.29 -4.62
N GLY A 346 -7.07 0.03 -3.37
CA GLY A 346 -8.13 -0.64 -2.63
C GLY A 346 -8.34 -0.09 -1.24
N TYR A 347 -8.85 -0.98 -0.39
CA TYR A 347 -9.14 -0.71 1.00
C TYR A 347 -8.44 -1.72 1.89
N ALA A 348 -7.79 -1.23 2.94
CA ALA A 348 -7.13 -2.00 3.99
C ALA A 348 -7.26 -1.21 5.30
N GLY A 349 -8.49 -1.17 5.84
CA GLY A 349 -8.92 -0.27 6.94
C GLY A 349 -9.15 1.18 6.52
N GLU A 350 -8.31 1.68 5.61
CA GLU A 350 -8.46 2.96 4.90
C GLU A 350 -8.11 2.78 3.41
N ASN A 351 -8.23 3.86 2.63
CA ASN A 351 -7.75 3.87 1.25
C ASN A 351 -6.26 3.52 1.20
N HIS A 352 -5.94 2.48 0.45
CA HIS A 352 -4.60 1.91 0.41
C HIS A 352 -4.14 1.62 -1.02
N ALA A 353 -2.83 1.51 -1.19
CA ALA A 353 -2.21 1.15 -2.46
C ALA A 353 -1.02 0.23 -2.23
N TRP A 354 -0.96 -0.85 -3.00
CA TRP A 354 0.10 -1.87 -2.99
C TRP A 354 0.37 -2.34 -4.42
N ASN A 355 1.30 -3.27 -4.62
CA ASN A 355 1.69 -3.73 -5.94
C ASN A 355 1.19 -5.13 -6.27
N ILE A 356 0.98 -5.37 -7.57
CA ILE A 356 0.85 -6.72 -8.13
C ILE A 356 2.03 -6.96 -9.06
N VAL A 357 2.85 -7.97 -8.78
CA VAL A 357 4.08 -8.30 -9.52
C VAL A 357 3.88 -9.59 -10.30
N MET A 358 4.36 -9.62 -11.55
CA MET A 358 4.39 -10.83 -12.36
C MET A 358 5.77 -11.50 -12.28
N LEU A 359 5.80 -12.73 -11.75
CA LEU A 359 6.98 -13.61 -11.77
C LEU A 359 6.73 -14.80 -12.71
N GLU A 360 7.64 -15.78 -12.69
CA GLU A 360 7.64 -16.91 -13.64
C GLU A 360 6.35 -17.74 -13.64
N ASP A 361 5.73 -17.95 -12.48
CA ASP A 361 4.58 -18.85 -12.31
C ASP A 361 3.23 -18.15 -12.14
N GLY A 362 3.23 -16.83 -11.98
CA GLY A 362 1.99 -16.08 -11.79
C GLY A 362 2.17 -14.69 -11.21
N PHE A 363 1.05 -14.13 -10.75
CA PHE A 363 1.00 -12.83 -10.11
C PHE A 363 1.00 -12.96 -8.59
N TYR A 364 1.62 -11.98 -7.93
CA TYR A 364 1.72 -11.88 -6.48
C TYR A 364 1.38 -10.46 -6.01
N ASN A 365 0.73 -10.36 -4.86
CA ASN A 365 0.58 -9.10 -4.13
C ASN A 365 1.87 -8.80 -3.34
N VAL A 366 2.28 -7.53 -3.34
CA VAL A 366 3.41 -7.02 -2.56
C VAL A 366 3.04 -5.68 -1.93
N ASP A 367 3.11 -5.54 -0.61
CA ASP A 367 2.91 -4.27 0.10
C ASP A 367 4.17 -3.81 0.86
N THR A 368 5.02 -3.08 0.15
CA THR A 368 6.24 -2.46 0.70
C THR A 368 5.99 -1.49 1.85
N THR A 369 4.77 -0.95 2.02
CA THR A 369 4.48 0.01 3.10
C THR A 369 4.19 -0.70 4.41
N TRP A 370 3.47 -1.81 4.33
CA TRP A 370 3.15 -2.66 5.48
C TRP A 370 4.33 -3.57 5.85
N ASP A 371 5.13 -3.98 4.87
CA ASP A 371 6.42 -4.64 5.11
C ASP A 371 7.49 -3.68 5.66
N ASP A 372 7.31 -2.36 5.55
CA ASP A 372 8.12 -1.37 6.29
C ASP A 372 7.66 -1.26 7.77
N THR A 373 7.64 -2.40 8.47
CA THR A 373 7.36 -2.49 9.90
C THR A 373 8.38 -3.38 10.61
N GLU A 374 8.79 -2.98 11.82
CA GLU A 374 9.77 -3.72 12.60
C GLU A 374 9.25 -5.14 12.91
N GLY A 375 10.02 -6.15 12.49
CA GLY A 375 9.65 -7.56 12.69
C GLY A 375 8.59 -8.10 11.71
N GLY A 376 8.20 -7.34 10.70
CA GLY A 376 7.18 -7.71 9.71
C GLY A 376 7.62 -7.54 8.26
N ASN A 377 8.94 -7.58 7.99
CA ASN A 377 9.51 -7.19 6.70
C ASN A 377 9.14 -8.04 5.48
N TYR A 378 8.36 -9.11 5.64
CA TYR A 378 7.94 -9.98 4.54
C TYR A 378 6.56 -10.60 4.79
N ASP A 379 5.74 -9.94 5.61
CA ASP A 379 4.40 -10.44 5.91
C ASP A 379 3.46 -10.26 4.71
N TYR A 380 3.71 -9.24 3.90
CA TYR A 380 2.96 -8.85 2.73
C TYR A 380 3.79 -8.93 1.44
N PHE A 381 4.89 -9.70 1.46
CA PHE A 381 5.74 -9.94 0.30
C PHE A 381 5.36 -11.26 -0.39
N ASN A 382 5.17 -11.20 -1.70
CA ASN A 382 4.80 -12.31 -2.57
C ASN A 382 3.62 -13.15 -2.06
N ARG A 383 2.47 -12.50 -1.87
CA ARG A 383 1.25 -13.11 -1.35
C ARG A 383 0.20 -13.35 -2.43
N THR A 384 -0.62 -14.37 -2.22
CA THR A 384 -1.81 -14.62 -3.07
C THR A 384 -2.95 -13.67 -2.71
N ASP A 385 -4.01 -13.67 -3.51
CA ASP A 385 -5.25 -12.97 -3.14
C ASP A 385 -5.90 -13.59 -1.89
N GLN A 386 -5.75 -14.90 -1.68
CA GLN A 386 -6.25 -15.58 -0.49
C GLN A 386 -5.51 -15.13 0.77
N ASP A 387 -4.18 -14.95 0.69
CA ASP A 387 -3.37 -14.43 1.80
C ASP A 387 -3.73 -12.99 2.17
N TYR A 388 -4.22 -12.22 1.20
CA TYR A 388 -4.65 -10.83 1.40
C TYR A 388 -6.12 -10.71 1.78
N ALA A 389 -6.90 -11.80 1.73
CA ALA A 389 -8.36 -11.74 1.79
C ALA A 389 -8.92 -11.21 3.13
N ASP A 390 -8.15 -11.32 4.20
CA ASP A 390 -8.50 -10.84 5.54
C ASP A 390 -8.05 -9.40 5.79
N THR A 391 -7.25 -8.79 4.92
CA THR A 391 -6.58 -7.50 5.16
C THR A 391 -6.78 -6.47 4.05
N HIS A 392 -6.96 -6.92 2.82
CA HIS A 392 -7.01 -6.08 1.63
C HIS A 392 -8.20 -6.42 0.73
N VAL A 393 -8.80 -5.39 0.13
CA VAL A 393 -9.78 -5.55 -0.95
C VAL A 393 -9.50 -4.55 -2.07
N ARG A 394 -9.34 -5.06 -3.31
CA ARG A 394 -9.14 -4.21 -4.50
C ARG A 394 -10.39 -3.36 -4.78
N GLN A 395 -10.18 -2.14 -5.27
CA GLN A 395 -11.25 -1.21 -5.67
C GLN A 395 -10.92 -0.52 -6.99
N GLU A 396 -11.86 0.32 -7.48
CA GLU A 396 -11.72 1.08 -8.73
C GLU A 396 -11.38 0.16 -9.93
N LEU A 397 -10.48 0.57 -10.83
CA LEU A 397 -10.08 -0.31 -11.95
C LEU A 397 -9.19 -1.48 -11.50
N SER A 398 -8.69 -1.48 -10.26
CA SER A 398 -7.81 -2.55 -9.76
C SER A 398 -8.54 -3.89 -9.62
N VAL A 399 -9.88 -3.90 -9.57
CA VAL A 399 -10.68 -5.14 -9.57
C VAL A 399 -10.52 -5.95 -10.87
N TYR A 400 -10.07 -5.30 -11.96
CA TYR A 400 -9.82 -5.95 -13.25
C TYR A 400 -8.35 -6.36 -13.46
N LEU A 401 -7.46 -6.09 -12.49
CA LEU A 401 -6.10 -6.61 -12.55
C LEU A 401 -6.11 -8.15 -12.39
N PRO A 402 -5.09 -8.87 -12.93
CA PRO A 402 -5.01 -10.33 -12.81
C PRO A 402 -5.09 -10.83 -11.37
N SER A 403 -5.65 -12.02 -11.18
CA SER A 403 -5.67 -12.67 -9.86
C SER A 403 -4.27 -13.08 -9.43
N CYS A 404 -3.96 -12.89 -8.16
CA CYS A 404 -2.68 -13.27 -7.57
C CYS A 404 -2.76 -14.71 -7.04
N ASN A 405 -2.23 -15.66 -7.80
CA ASN A 405 -2.28 -17.09 -7.49
C ASN A 405 -0.92 -17.79 -7.57
N GLY A 406 0.18 -17.04 -7.74
CA GLY A 406 1.52 -17.59 -7.75
C GLY A 406 1.85 -18.33 -6.45
N GLN A 407 2.63 -19.41 -6.55
CA GLN A 407 2.99 -20.29 -5.43
C GLN A 407 4.50 -20.44 -5.26
N GLN A 408 5.28 -20.45 -6.35
CA GLN A 408 6.72 -20.72 -6.33
C GLN A 408 7.50 -19.77 -5.41
N TYR A 409 7.05 -18.52 -5.29
CA TYR A 409 7.73 -17.46 -4.53
C TYR A 409 6.95 -17.02 -3.27
N ARG A 410 5.87 -17.73 -2.91
CA ARG A 410 5.04 -17.41 -1.74
C ARG A 410 5.75 -17.82 -0.45
N GLY A 411 6.03 -16.83 0.43
CA GLY A 411 6.51 -17.07 1.80
C GLY A 411 7.95 -17.56 1.94
N LEU A 412 8.81 -17.34 0.94
CA LEU A 412 10.21 -17.80 0.96
C LEU A 412 11.11 -17.05 1.98
N GLU A 413 10.65 -15.88 2.45
CA GLU A 413 11.39 -14.99 3.34
C GLU A 413 10.95 -15.04 4.80
N GLN A 414 9.82 -15.69 5.06
CA GLN A 414 9.50 -16.04 6.43
C GLN A 414 10.67 -16.88 6.97
N PRO A 415 11.11 -16.63 8.21
CA PRO A 415 12.16 -17.44 8.78
C PRO A 415 11.77 -18.90 8.57
N GLY A 416 12.71 -19.69 8.01
CA GLY A 416 12.51 -21.13 7.96
C GLY A 416 12.22 -21.67 9.36
N GLU A 417 11.92 -22.95 9.49
CA GLU A 417 11.65 -23.67 10.74
C GLU A 417 12.62 -23.43 11.94
N GLU A 418 13.68 -22.65 11.77
CA GLU A 418 14.55 -22.11 12.82
C GLU A 418 13.76 -21.29 13.86
N GLY A 419 13.34 -22.00 14.91
CA GLY A 419 12.63 -21.45 16.07
C GLY A 419 11.33 -22.19 16.39
N LEU A 420 10.77 -22.95 15.43
CA LEU A 420 9.62 -23.81 15.66
C LEU A 420 10.08 -25.12 16.32
N ARG A 421 9.28 -25.63 17.25
CA ARG A 421 9.57 -26.90 17.91
C ARG A 421 9.30 -28.08 16.98
N SER A 422 10.14 -29.09 17.06
CA SER A 422 9.94 -30.38 16.40
C SER A 422 9.09 -31.32 17.26
N LEU A 423 8.52 -32.37 16.65
CA LEU A 423 7.83 -33.44 17.39
C LEU A 423 8.75 -34.10 18.43
N GLU A 424 10.05 -34.24 18.11
CA GLU A 424 11.05 -34.81 19.01
C GLU A 424 11.25 -33.94 20.26
N GLU A 425 11.29 -32.61 20.11
CA GLU A 425 11.39 -31.67 21.23
C GLU A 425 10.12 -31.65 22.10
N LEU A 426 8.96 -31.92 21.51
CA LEU A 426 7.70 -32.12 22.23
C LEU A 426 7.59 -33.51 22.90
N GLY A 427 8.50 -34.44 22.59
CA GLY A 427 8.41 -35.83 23.03
C GLY A 427 7.22 -36.58 22.42
N MET A 428 6.69 -36.10 21.30
CA MET A 428 5.56 -36.71 20.59
C MET A 428 6.07 -37.60 19.47
N PRO A 429 5.57 -38.84 19.36
CA PRO A 429 6.06 -39.75 18.33
C PRO A 429 5.39 -39.44 16.98
N PRO A 430 6.05 -39.70 15.82
CA PRO A 430 5.50 -39.35 14.50
C PRO A 430 4.12 -39.93 14.21
N GLU A 431 3.78 -41.08 14.79
CA GLU A 431 2.46 -41.71 14.67
C GLU A 431 1.32 -40.97 15.39
N SER A 432 1.62 -39.96 16.21
CA SER A 432 0.58 -39.13 16.85
C SER A 432 0.09 -37.99 15.94
N VAL A 433 0.66 -37.86 14.74
CA VAL A 433 0.24 -36.85 13.75
C VAL A 433 -1.04 -37.29 13.07
N LEU A 434 -1.99 -36.37 12.99
CA LEU A 434 -3.33 -36.58 12.46
C LEU A 434 -3.45 -35.88 11.11
N TYR A 435 -4.08 -36.57 10.15
CA TYR A 435 -4.14 -36.17 8.74
C TYR A 435 -5.57 -35.94 8.23
N SER A 436 -6.57 -36.06 9.10
CA SER A 436 -7.96 -35.70 8.78
C SER A 436 -8.73 -35.23 10.00
N ILE A 437 -9.82 -34.50 9.77
CA ILE A 437 -10.71 -34.06 10.85
C ILE A 437 -11.35 -35.25 11.59
N SER A 438 -11.56 -36.37 10.88
CA SER A 438 -12.10 -37.60 11.47
C SER A 438 -11.13 -38.20 12.47
N GLU A 439 -9.85 -38.32 12.11
CA GLU A 439 -8.81 -38.82 13.01
C GLU A 439 -8.64 -37.91 14.23
N TYR A 440 -8.73 -36.60 14.03
CA TYR A 440 -8.70 -35.62 15.11
C TYR A 440 -9.88 -35.78 16.09
N TYR A 441 -11.10 -35.95 15.58
CA TYR A 441 -12.27 -36.19 16.44
C TYR A 441 -12.20 -37.52 17.19
N ASP A 442 -11.77 -38.59 16.52
CA ASP A 442 -11.60 -39.90 17.14
C ASP A 442 -10.58 -39.84 18.29
N ASP A 443 -9.47 -39.12 18.10
CA ASP A 443 -8.44 -38.98 19.12
C ASP A 443 -8.89 -38.08 20.29
N CYS A 444 -9.57 -36.96 20.02
CA CYS A 444 -10.17 -36.12 21.07
C CYS A 444 -11.19 -36.91 21.92
N TYR A 445 -12.05 -37.70 21.27
CA TYR A 445 -13.01 -38.57 21.96
C TYR A 445 -12.29 -39.56 22.87
N ARG A 446 -11.25 -40.23 22.35
CA ARG A 446 -10.46 -41.21 23.10
C ARG A 446 -9.79 -40.57 24.31
N GLN A 447 -9.13 -39.43 24.15
CA GLN A 447 -8.42 -38.76 25.25
C GLN A 447 -9.37 -38.33 26.38
N ILE A 448 -10.54 -37.76 26.04
CA ILE A 448 -11.54 -37.38 27.05
C ILE A 448 -12.13 -38.60 27.76
N THR A 449 -12.45 -39.67 27.03
CA THR A 449 -13.06 -40.86 27.63
C THR A 449 -12.10 -41.65 28.51
N GLU A 450 -10.80 -41.65 28.19
CA GLU A 450 -9.74 -42.23 29.02
C GLU A 450 -9.47 -41.41 30.29
N ALA A 451 -9.44 -40.07 30.18
CA ALA A 451 -9.19 -39.19 31.31
C ALA A 451 -10.40 -39.07 32.27
N GLY A 452 -11.61 -39.07 31.73
CA GLY A 452 -12.85 -38.95 32.49
C GLY A 452 -13.17 -37.51 32.88
N ARG A 453 -13.80 -37.34 34.05
CA ARG A 453 -14.22 -36.03 34.58
C ARG A 453 -13.10 -35.34 35.35
N GLY A 454 -13.17 -34.01 35.41
CA GLY A 454 -12.21 -33.16 36.08
C GLY A 454 -11.56 -32.17 35.13
N THR A 455 -10.51 -31.51 35.62
CA THR A 455 -9.77 -30.48 34.90
C THR A 455 -8.43 -31.04 34.43
N TYR A 456 -8.15 -30.99 33.14
CA TYR A 456 -6.89 -31.47 32.57
C TYR A 456 -6.62 -30.88 31.19
N GLU A 457 -5.40 -31.08 30.72
CA GLU A 457 -4.99 -30.76 29.36
C GLU A 457 -4.72 -32.02 28.53
N PHE A 458 -4.98 -31.92 27.24
CA PHE A 458 -4.59 -32.93 26.26
C PHE A 458 -4.20 -32.28 24.93
N TYR A 459 -3.49 -33.04 24.09
CA TYR A 459 -2.76 -32.48 22.95
C TYR A 459 -3.05 -33.26 21.68
N ASN A 460 -3.13 -32.55 20.56
CA ASN A 460 -3.27 -33.11 19.22
C ASN A 460 -2.27 -32.45 18.27
N VAL A 461 -1.69 -33.20 17.34
CA VAL A 461 -0.87 -32.64 16.27
C VAL A 461 -1.54 -32.92 14.94
N ILE A 462 -1.84 -31.88 14.18
CA ILE A 462 -2.38 -31.99 12.82
C ILE A 462 -1.31 -31.56 11.80
N GLU A 463 -1.29 -32.18 10.62
CA GLU A 463 -0.33 -31.85 9.54
C GLU A 463 -1.07 -31.36 8.28
N GLY A 464 -0.60 -30.25 7.73
CA GLY A 464 -1.07 -29.66 6.48
C GLY A 464 -2.05 -28.50 6.65
N GLU A 465 -1.85 -27.44 5.87
CA GLU A 465 -2.68 -26.21 5.89
C GLU A 465 -4.16 -26.50 5.62
N ALA A 466 -4.49 -27.43 4.70
CA ALA A 466 -5.87 -27.78 4.38
C ALA A 466 -6.63 -28.36 5.59
N LEU A 467 -5.96 -29.18 6.41
CA LEU A 467 -6.56 -29.72 7.63
C LEU A 467 -6.65 -28.65 8.73
N LEU A 468 -5.67 -27.76 8.82
CA LEU A 468 -5.75 -26.62 9.74
C LEU A 468 -6.96 -25.72 9.42
N GLU A 469 -7.22 -25.47 8.13
CA GLU A 469 -8.37 -24.68 7.69
C GLU A 469 -9.69 -25.38 8.01
N GLU A 470 -9.84 -26.67 7.64
CA GLU A 470 -11.01 -27.49 8.00
C GLU A 470 -11.24 -27.50 9.52
N TRP A 471 -10.16 -27.65 10.30
CA TRP A 471 -10.22 -27.57 11.76
C TRP A 471 -10.73 -26.20 12.24
N LYS A 472 -10.20 -25.08 11.74
CA LYS A 472 -10.64 -23.73 12.13
C LYS A 472 -12.12 -23.52 11.86
N GLU A 473 -12.59 -23.92 10.67
CA GLU A 473 -14.00 -23.82 10.30
C GLU A 473 -14.91 -24.61 11.25
N THR A 474 -14.50 -25.83 11.63
CA THR A 474 -15.30 -26.65 12.54
C THR A 474 -15.42 -26.05 13.94
N TYR A 475 -14.40 -25.37 14.45
CA TYR A 475 -14.46 -24.75 15.77
C TYR A 475 -15.25 -23.44 15.77
N GLN A 476 -15.10 -22.60 14.74
CA GLN A 476 -15.92 -21.40 14.56
C GLN A 476 -17.41 -21.74 14.35
N GLY A 477 -17.68 -22.79 13.57
CA GLY A 477 -19.02 -23.29 13.25
C GLY A 477 -19.67 -24.16 14.34
N ASN A 478 -18.99 -24.40 15.47
CA ASN A 478 -19.41 -25.35 16.52
C ASN A 478 -19.55 -26.83 16.06
N GLY A 479 -18.98 -27.21 14.92
CA GLY A 479 -18.98 -28.57 14.38
C GLY A 479 -18.35 -29.60 15.33
N TYR A 480 -17.31 -29.22 16.09
CA TYR A 480 -16.64 -30.07 17.08
C TYR A 480 -17.60 -30.67 18.14
N LYS A 481 -18.72 -29.97 18.43
CA LYS A 481 -19.73 -30.45 19.38
C LYS A 481 -20.36 -31.76 18.92
N GLN A 482 -20.70 -31.83 17.64
CA GLN A 482 -21.25 -33.03 17.01
C GLN A 482 -20.14 -34.01 16.58
N GLY A 483 -18.94 -33.50 16.31
CA GLY A 483 -17.78 -34.28 15.89
C GLY A 483 -17.26 -35.24 16.96
N TYR A 484 -17.13 -34.79 18.22
CA TYR A 484 -16.68 -35.66 19.31
C TYR A 484 -17.22 -35.27 20.69
N ALA A 485 -17.37 -33.98 20.98
CA ALA A 485 -17.51 -33.53 22.37
C ALA A 485 -18.82 -33.97 23.04
N GLN A 486 -19.95 -33.99 22.33
CA GLN A 486 -21.23 -34.47 22.90
C GLN A 486 -21.19 -35.95 23.27
N ASP A 487 -20.65 -36.78 22.38
CA ASP A 487 -20.54 -38.22 22.60
C ASP A 487 -19.53 -38.52 23.70
N ALA A 488 -18.40 -37.78 23.74
CA ALA A 488 -17.40 -37.91 24.78
C ALA A 488 -17.95 -37.55 26.16
N MET A 489 -18.67 -36.41 26.29
CA MET A 489 -19.34 -36.02 27.54
C MET A 489 -20.36 -37.06 27.99
N THR A 490 -21.15 -37.60 27.06
CA THR A 490 -22.14 -38.64 27.36
C THR A 490 -21.46 -39.90 27.89
N ALA A 491 -20.34 -40.32 27.28
CA ALA A 491 -19.59 -41.51 27.68
C ALA A 491 -19.00 -41.39 29.09
N VAL A 492 -18.54 -40.20 29.50
CA VAL A 492 -18.03 -39.96 30.86
C VAL A 492 -19.13 -39.54 31.86
N GLY A 493 -20.38 -39.46 31.38
CA GLY A 493 -21.57 -39.06 32.15
C GLY A 493 -21.57 -37.60 32.61
N ALA A 494 -20.80 -36.74 31.95
CA ALA A 494 -20.69 -35.33 32.29
C ALA A 494 -21.97 -34.55 31.93
N THR A 495 -22.16 -33.45 32.64
CA THR A 495 -23.31 -32.53 32.52
C THR A 495 -22.89 -31.16 32.01
N ALA A 496 -21.62 -30.80 32.16
CA ALA A 496 -21.02 -29.58 31.62
C ALA A 496 -19.57 -29.81 31.20
N CYS A 497 -19.11 -29.04 30.22
CA CYS A 497 -17.72 -28.97 29.78
C CYS A 497 -17.39 -27.52 29.43
N GLU A 498 -16.36 -26.97 30.05
CA GLU A 498 -15.69 -25.74 29.62
C GLU A 498 -14.41 -26.15 28.89
N MET A 499 -14.12 -25.52 27.75
CA MET A 499 -12.94 -25.83 26.94
C MET A 499 -12.35 -24.54 26.37
N SER A 500 -11.04 -24.38 26.53
CA SER A 500 -10.23 -23.40 25.80
C SER A 500 -9.21 -24.12 24.92
N LEU A 501 -8.83 -23.47 23.83
CA LEU A 501 -7.86 -23.97 22.88
C LEU A 501 -6.74 -22.96 22.72
N ASP A 502 -5.51 -23.47 22.73
CA ASP A 502 -4.33 -22.76 22.26
C ASP A 502 -3.72 -23.52 21.08
N PHE A 503 -3.01 -22.79 20.23
CA PHE A 503 -2.36 -23.38 19.06
C PHE A 503 -0.90 -22.92 18.94
N GLU A 504 -0.06 -23.80 18.40
CA GLU A 504 1.35 -23.52 18.10
C GLU A 504 1.73 -24.14 16.77
N GLU A 505 2.48 -23.40 15.96
CA GLU A 505 3.05 -23.91 14.71
C GLU A 505 4.36 -24.67 14.99
N LEU A 506 4.53 -25.79 14.29
CA LEU A 506 5.64 -26.72 14.45
C LEU A 506 6.37 -26.95 13.13
N GLN A 507 7.57 -27.51 13.23
CA GLN A 507 8.32 -27.97 12.05
C GLN A 507 7.55 -29.01 11.23
N GLY A 508 7.68 -28.93 9.91
CA GLY A 508 7.09 -29.82 8.93
C GLY A 508 5.66 -29.47 8.52
N GLY A 509 5.23 -28.20 8.66
CA GLY A 509 3.86 -27.77 8.35
C GLY A 509 2.83 -28.41 9.30
N ARG A 510 3.20 -28.54 10.57
CA ARG A 510 2.41 -29.18 11.63
C ARG A 510 1.92 -28.13 12.62
N TYR A 511 0.83 -28.45 13.29
CA TYR A 511 0.23 -27.57 14.28
C TYR A 511 -0.12 -28.36 15.54
N LEU A 512 0.37 -27.92 16.68
CA LEU A 512 -0.01 -28.42 17.99
C LEU A 512 -1.28 -27.71 18.44
N VAL A 513 -2.31 -28.48 18.77
CA VAL A 513 -3.55 -28.01 19.39
C VAL A 513 -3.53 -28.44 20.86
N ILE A 514 -3.65 -27.46 21.76
CA ILE A 514 -3.67 -27.65 23.20
C ILE A 514 -5.10 -27.47 23.68
N HIS A 515 -5.68 -28.50 24.27
CA HIS A 515 -7.00 -28.44 24.87
C HIS A 515 -6.89 -28.32 26.38
N SER A 516 -7.42 -27.25 26.96
CA SER A 516 -7.63 -27.16 28.40
C SER A 516 -9.13 -27.34 28.67
N VAL A 517 -9.49 -28.42 29.37
CA VAL A 517 -10.90 -28.78 29.61
C VAL A 517 -11.22 -28.86 31.10
N ASP A 518 -12.43 -28.44 31.47
CA ASP A 518 -13.05 -28.70 32.77
C ASP A 518 -14.39 -29.42 32.58
N ILE A 519 -14.46 -30.70 32.97
CA ILE A 519 -15.60 -31.59 32.70
C ILE A 519 -16.27 -32.01 34.01
N GLN A 520 -17.56 -31.68 34.20
CA GLN A 520 -18.33 -31.85 35.45
C GLN A 520 -19.43 -32.92 35.41
#